data_AF-A0A968UHH3-F1
#
_entry.id   AF-A0A968UHH3-F1
#
_cell.length_a   1.000
_cell.length_b   1.000
_cell.length_c   1.000
_cell.angle_alpha   90.00
_cell.angle_beta   90.00
_cell.angle_gamma   90.00
#
_symmetry.space_group_name_H-M   'P 1'
#
loop_
_entity.id
_entity.type
_entity.pdbx_description
1 polymer ?
#
loop_
_entity_poly.entity_id
_entity_poly.type
_entity_poly.pdbx_seq_one_letter_code
_entity_poly.pdbx_strand_id
1 'polypeptide(L)' 'MDSSLIAAMIHRIHPEKRHSFSIGFADKDIDERAYQSLMVSRVMSEHHEAVFDWQDIADQLKKRFIMRKVRSKNPMIPVL' A
#
# COMPACT_ATOMS: atom_id res chain seq x y z
N MET A 1 -11.00 -1.25 6.20
CA MET A 1 -11.99 -0.27 6.71
C MET A 1 -11.34 1.10 6.97
N ASP A 2 -10.27 1.17 7.75
CA ASP A 2 -9.64 2.45 8.15
C ASP A 2 -9.21 3.31 6.96
N SER A 3 -8.60 2.70 5.95
CA SER A 3 -8.20 3.35 4.70
C SER A 3 -9.39 3.99 3.97
N SER A 4 -10.54 3.30 3.93
CA SER A 4 -11.76 3.80 3.30
C SER A 4 -12.36 4.98 4.06
N LEU A 5 -12.31 4.97 5.39
CA LEU A 5 -12.76 6.09 6.21
C LEU A 5 -11.87 7.32 6.00
N ILE A 6 -10.54 7.14 6.03
CA ILE A 6 -9.58 8.21 5.75
C ILE A 6 -9.80 8.79 4.35
N ALA A 7 -9.96 7.94 3.33
CA ALA A 7 -10.21 8.37 1.96
C ALA A 7 -11.51 9.20 1.86
N ALA A 8 -12.58 8.79 2.55
CA ALA A 8 -13.84 9.53 2.58
C ALA A 8 -13.71 10.90 3.26
N MET A 9 -12.97 10.99 4.37
CA MET A 9 -12.70 12.26 5.04
C MET A 9 -11.88 13.21 4.15
N ILE A 10 -10.83 12.68 3.51
CA ILE A 10 -9.99 13.42 2.57
C ILE A 10 -10.84 13.98 1.42
N HIS A 11 -11.70 13.15 0.83
CA HIS A 11 -12.59 13.56 -0.28
C HIS A 11 -13.59 14.64 0.14
N ARG A 12 -14.12 14.57 1.37
CA ARG A 12 -15.04 15.60 1.91
C ARG A 12 -14.37 16.97 2.07
N ILE A 13 -13.11 17.00 2.50
CA ILE A 13 -12.37 18.24 2.73
C ILE A 13 -11.78 18.76 1.42
N HIS A 14 -11.44 17.87 0.49
CA HIS A 14 -10.82 18.19 -0.78
C HIS A 14 -11.41 17.34 -1.90
N PRO A 15 -12.40 17.87 -2.65
CA PRO A 15 -13.19 17.08 -3.61
C PRO A 15 -12.50 16.83 -4.95
N GLU A 16 -11.29 17.35 -5.15
CA GLU A 16 -10.50 17.09 -6.34
C GLU A 16 -10.06 15.62 -6.45
N LYS A 17 -9.66 15.21 -7.65
CA LYS A 17 -9.15 13.86 -7.87
C LYS A 17 -7.84 13.66 -7.10
N ARG A 18 -7.87 12.68 -6.20
CA ARG A 18 -6.71 12.21 -5.42
C ARG A 18 -6.26 10.87 -5.96
N HIS A 19 -4.98 10.55 -5.78
CA HIS A 19 -4.48 9.21 -6.05
C HIS A 19 -4.76 8.28 -4.87
N SER A 20 -5.17 7.05 -5.16
CA SER A 20 -5.22 5.96 -4.19
C SER A 20 -4.35 4.80 -4.68
N PHE A 21 -3.65 4.15 -3.76
CA PHE A 21 -2.79 3.02 -4.05
C PHE A 21 -3.26 1.83 -3.24
N SER A 22 -3.34 0.67 -3.87
CA SER A 22 -3.69 -0.57 -3.20
C SER A 22 -2.86 -1.73 -3.71
N ILE A 23 -2.77 -2.74 -2.86
CA ILE A 23 -2.23 -4.04 -3.24
C ILE A 23 -3.38 -5.03 -3.27
N GLY A 24 -3.34 -5.92 -4.26
CA GLY A 24 -4.19 -7.10 -4.34
C GLY A 24 -3.36 -8.37 -4.24
N PHE A 25 -4.05 -9.49 -4.07
CA PHE A 25 -3.41 -10.80 -3.99
C PHE A 25 -4.00 -11.76 -5.02
N ALA A 26 -3.16 -12.63 -5.57
CA ALA A 26 -3.64 -13.72 -6.43
C ALA A 26 -4.48 -14.74 -5.65
N ASP A 27 -4.18 -14.89 -4.34
CA ASP A 27 -4.95 -15.70 -3.40
C ASP A 27 -6.23 -14.95 -3.00
N LYS A 28 -7.38 -15.55 -3.34
CA LYS A 28 -8.70 -14.94 -3.13
C LYS A 28 -9.08 -14.81 -1.66
N ASP A 29 -8.51 -15.65 -0.78
CA ASP A 29 -8.88 -15.65 0.64
C ASP A 29 -8.37 -14.40 1.37
N ILE A 30 -7.38 -13.72 0.80
CA ILE A 30 -6.77 -12.50 1.36
C ILE A 30 -6.91 -11.28 0.42
N ASP A 31 -7.63 -11.42 -0.69
CA ASP A 31 -7.77 -10.39 -1.71
C ASP A 31 -8.90 -9.38 -1.39
N GLU A 32 -8.54 -8.11 -1.19
CA GLU A 32 -9.49 -7.05 -0.80
C GLU A 32 -9.95 -6.16 -1.97
N ARG A 33 -9.54 -6.45 -3.21
CA ARG A 33 -9.78 -5.59 -4.38
C ARG A 33 -11.24 -5.25 -4.64
N ALA A 34 -12.16 -6.15 -4.28
CA ALA A 34 -13.59 -5.88 -4.36
C ALA A 34 -14.00 -4.68 -3.49
N TYR A 35 -13.52 -4.62 -2.25
CA TYR A 35 -13.79 -3.51 -1.33
C TYR A 35 -13.04 -2.23 -1.74
N GLN A 36 -11.83 -2.38 -2.27
CA GLN A 36 -11.05 -1.25 -2.80
C GLN A 36 -11.77 -0.60 -3.99
N SER A 37 -12.29 -1.40 -4.92
CA SER A 37 -13.09 -0.93 -6.07
C SER A 37 -14.33 -0.14 -5.63
N LEU A 38 -15.04 -0.63 -4.61
CA LEU A 38 -16.19 0.08 -4.03
C LEU A 38 -15.76 1.44 -3.46
N MET A 39 -14.66 1.49 -2.71
CA MET A 39 -14.13 2.74 -2.15
C MET A 39 -13.75 3.73 -3.25
N VAL A 40 -13.03 3.28 -4.28
CA VAL A 40 -12.60 4.09 -5.43
C VAL A 40 -13.80 4.72 -6.14
N SER A 41 -14.84 3.93 -6.40
CA SER A 41 -16.07 4.43 -7.02
C SER A 41 -16.76 5.51 -6.18
N ARG A 42 -16.65 5.42 -4.83
CA ARG A 42 -17.30 6.33 -3.90
C ARG A 42 -16.60 7.68 -3.75
N VAL A 43 -15.27 7.70 -3.85
CA VAL A 43 -14.45 8.92 -3.67
C VAL A 43 -13.87 9.45 -4.99
N MET A 44 -14.11 8.74 -6.09
CA MET A 44 -13.64 9.05 -7.44
C MET A 44 -12.12 9.33 -7.54
N SER A 45 -11.33 8.54 -6.82
CA SER A 45 -9.87 8.63 -6.85
C SER A 45 -9.27 8.08 -8.16
N GLU A 46 -8.12 8.59 -8.57
CA GLU A 46 -7.26 7.93 -9.55
C GLU A 46 -6.55 6.74 -8.90
N HIS A 47 -7.05 5.54 -9.19
CA HIS A 47 -6.66 4.33 -8.48
C HIS A 47 -5.51 3.59 -9.18
N HIS A 48 -4.53 3.19 -8.37
CA HIS A 48 -3.39 2.38 -8.77
C HIS A 48 -3.41 1.09 -7.97
N GLU A 49 -3.28 -0.04 -8.66
CA GLU A 49 -3.29 -1.37 -8.07
C GLU A 49 -2.02 -2.13 -8.49
N ALA A 50 -1.45 -2.88 -7.56
CA ALA A 50 -0.43 -3.89 -7.86
C ALA A 50 -0.83 -5.22 -7.23
N VAL A 51 -0.77 -6.30 -8.02
CA VAL A 51 -1.12 -7.66 -7.55
C VAL A 51 0.14 -8.43 -7.20
N PHE A 52 0.11 -9.12 -6.06
CA PHE A 52 1.22 -9.91 -5.54
C PHE A 52 0.82 -11.38 -5.41
N ASP A 53 1.77 -12.28 -5.66
CA ASP A 53 1.68 -13.68 -5.27
C ASP A 53 2.55 -14.01 -4.05
N TRP A 54 2.54 -15.28 -3.63
CA TRP A 54 3.34 -15.75 -2.49
C TRP A 54 4.85 -15.63 -2.71
N GLN A 55 5.32 -15.76 -3.94
CA GLN A 55 6.74 -15.62 -4.28
C GLN A 55 7.15 -14.14 -4.17
N ASP A 56 6.33 -13.22 -4.68
CA ASP A 56 6.56 -11.78 -4.55
C ASP A 56 6.63 -11.37 -3.07
N ILE A 57 5.70 -11.87 -2.24
CA ILE A 57 5.70 -11.61 -0.80
C ILE A 57 7.00 -12.12 -0.16
N ALA A 58 7.38 -13.37 -0.45
CA ALA A 58 8.58 -13.99 0.09
C ALA A 58 9.84 -13.19 -0.28
N ASP A 59 9.94 -12.75 -1.53
CA ASP A 59 11.12 -12.03 -2.02
C ASP A 59 11.19 -10.60 -1.50
N GLN A 60 10.06 -9.90 -1.37
CA GLN A 60 10.00 -8.59 -0.72
C GLN A 60 10.39 -8.68 0.75
N LEU A 61 9.91 -9.69 1.48
CA LEU A 61 10.30 -9.90 2.88
C LEU A 61 11.81 -10.14 2.98
N LYS A 62 12.38 -11.08 2.21
CA LYS A 62 13.83 -11.33 2.17
C LYS A 62 14.62 -10.06 1.91
N LYS A 63 14.23 -9.29 0.89
CA LYS A 63 14.89 -8.02 0.52
C LYS A 63 14.89 -7.04 1.69
N ARG A 64 13.76 -6.87 2.38
CA ARG A 64 13.66 -5.95 3.54
C ARG A 64 14.52 -6.41 4.72
N PHE A 65 14.57 -7.71 5.02
CA PHE A 65 15.41 -8.25 6.10
C PHE A 65 16.92 -8.16 5.80
N ILE A 66 17.32 -8.48 4.57
CA ILE A 66 18.73 -8.39 4.14
C ILE A 66 19.18 -6.93 4.14
N MET A 67 18.36 -6.02 3.60
CA MET A 67 18.68 -4.59 3.56
C MET A 67 18.79 -3.99 4.96
N ARG A 68 17.99 -4.46 5.93
CA ARG A 68 18.12 -4.06 7.35
C ARG A 68 19.46 -4.52 7.95
N LYS A 69 19.92 -5.74 7.64
CA LYS A 69 21.21 -6.27 8.13
C LYS A 69 22.41 -5.53 7.52
N VAL A 70 22.31 -5.07 6.28
CA VAL A 70 23.33 -4.23 5.64
C VAL A 70 23.39 -2.84 6.30
N ARG A 71 22.24 -2.21 6.54
CA ARG A 71 22.17 -0.90 7.21
C ARG A 71 22.64 -0.93 8.66
N SER A 72 22.36 -2.00 9.42
CA SER A 72 22.83 -2.10 10.81
C SER A 72 24.34 -2.34 10.93
N LYS A 73 25.00 -2.83 9.86
CA LYS A 73 26.45 -3.02 9.81
C LYS A 73 27.22 -1.80 9.34
N ASN A 74 26.54 -0.73 8.92
CA ASN A 74 27.17 0.54 8.55
C ASN A 74 26.45 1.69 9.27
N PRO A 75 26.75 1.95 10.55
CA PRO A 75 26.17 3.07 11.26
C PRO A 75 26.67 4.36 10.61
N MET A 76 25.81 5.01 9.84
CA MET A 76 26.09 6.36 9.35
C MET A 76 26.08 7.29 10.57
N ILE A 77 27.23 7.92 10.79
CA ILE A 77 27.53 8.98 11.76
C ILE A 77 26.36 9.98 11.82
N PRO A 78 25.97 10.49 13.01
CA PRO A 78 24.87 11.44 13.12
C PRO A 78 25.18 12.72 12.32
N VAL A 79 24.19 13.17 11.55
CA VAL A 79 24.19 14.54 11.02
C VAL A 79 23.62 15.41 12.14
N LEU A 80 24.50 16.29 12.65
CA LEU A 80 24.35 17.44 13.56
C LEU A 80 23.10 17.49 14.45
#